data_AF-A0A494V9X2-F1
#
_entry.id   AF-A0A494V9X2-F1
#
_cell.length_a   1.000
_cell.length_b   1.000
_cell.length_c   1.000
_cell.angle_alpha   90.00
_cell.angle_beta   90.00
_cell.angle_gamma   90.00
#
_symmetry.space_group_name_H-M   'P 1'
#
loop_
_entity.id
_entity.type
_entity.pdbx_description
1 polymer ?
#
loop_
_entity_poly.entity_id
_entity_poly.type
_entity_poly.pdbx_seq_one_letter_code
_entity_poly.pdbx_strand_id
1 'polypeptide(L)'
;MALREDSATFRQEVELEDEGKVYGLTVTGGFDFAADKGHLGVDLQGGAIDHSDQVFADGEIYISGSEGIGKGAWGVMPRDEAEAHYLLRAPLNDPEHVLLQIAAMHKISREGEEDVQGVRTVHYRGILDHRTVTLRMAPEVSAVLDEVRDMLGSDLPVFADAWLDARGRLVQTRTSVNISGTRATLTMALSDIGEPVRVTVPQAADTISVTGVSGILNG
;
A
#
# COMPACT_ATOMS: atom_id res chain seq x y z
N MET A 1 -12.68 2.50 -11.87
CA MET A 1 -12.64 3.11 -10.53
C MET A 1 -12.34 4.59 -10.72
N ALA A 2 -13.11 5.51 -10.12
CA ALA A 2 -13.05 6.95 -10.44
C ALA A 2 -11.66 7.60 -10.22
N LEU A 3 -10.85 7.07 -9.30
CA LEU A 3 -9.51 7.61 -9.01
C LEU A 3 -8.48 7.43 -10.13
N ARG A 4 -8.71 6.58 -11.14
CA ARG A 4 -7.73 6.40 -12.22
C ARG A 4 -7.51 7.63 -13.09
N GLU A 5 -8.43 8.58 -13.06
CA GLU A 5 -8.38 9.82 -13.87
C GLU A 5 -8.03 11.05 -13.03
N ASP A 6 -7.84 10.88 -11.72
CA ASP A 6 -7.65 11.98 -10.77
C ASP A 6 -6.33 11.82 -9.98
N SER A 7 -6.01 12.84 -9.22
CA SER A 7 -5.02 12.81 -8.15
C SER A 7 -5.68 12.65 -6.78
N ALA A 8 -4.92 12.21 -5.77
CA ALA A 8 -5.34 12.23 -4.38
C ALA A 8 -4.15 12.36 -3.43
N THR A 9 -4.40 12.96 -2.28
CA THR A 9 -3.56 12.81 -1.10
C THR A 9 -4.02 11.57 -0.33
N PHE A 10 -3.08 10.85 0.27
CA PHE A 10 -3.40 9.70 1.08
C PHE A 10 -2.59 9.64 2.36
N ARG A 11 -3.19 8.97 3.34
CA ARG A 11 -2.57 8.56 4.60
C ARG A 11 -2.87 7.09 4.81
N GLN A 12 -1.84 6.26 4.78
CA GLN A 12 -1.93 4.85 5.12
C GLN A 12 -1.43 4.64 6.54
N GLU A 13 -2.16 3.85 7.31
CA GLU A 13 -1.74 3.32 8.60
C GLU A 13 -1.68 1.81 8.49
N VAL A 14 -0.51 1.27 8.80
CA VAL A 14 -0.24 -0.16 8.70
C VAL A 14 0.16 -0.67 10.06
N GLU A 15 -0.55 -1.71 10.50
CA GLU A 15 -0.26 -2.43 11.73
C GLU A 15 0.07 -3.88 11.37
N LEU A 16 1.29 -4.29 11.68
CA LEU A 16 1.75 -5.67 11.53
C LEU A 16 1.98 -6.24 12.92
N GLU A 17 1.28 -7.31 13.26
CA GLU A 17 1.50 -8.10 14.47
C GLU A 17 2.24 -9.38 14.10
N ASP A 18 3.46 -9.50 14.60
CA ASP A 18 4.30 -10.68 14.43
C ASP A 18 4.96 -11.07 15.76
N GLU A 19 4.85 -12.34 16.14
CA GLU A 19 5.32 -12.90 17.41
C GLU A 19 4.96 -12.06 18.67
N GLY A 20 3.79 -11.42 18.67
CA GLY A 20 3.30 -10.57 19.77
C GLY A 20 3.91 -9.17 19.84
N LYS A 21 4.69 -8.76 18.82
CA LYS A 21 5.13 -7.37 18.61
C LYS A 21 4.27 -6.71 17.56
N VAL A 22 3.85 -5.48 17.83
CA VAL A 22 3.11 -4.66 16.87
C VAL A 22 4.05 -3.62 16.27
N TYR A 23 4.15 -3.61 14.95
CA TYR A 23 4.88 -2.61 14.18
C TYR A 23 3.87 -1.68 13.52
N GLY A 24 3.97 -0.39 13.83
CA GLY A 24 3.14 0.66 13.25
C GLY A 24 3.93 1.44 12.20
N LEU A 25 3.40 1.49 10.98
CA LEU A 25 3.90 2.37 9.91
C LEU A 25 2.84 3.38 9.51
N THR A 26 3.31 4.55 9.09
CA THR A 26 2.50 5.55 8.42
C THR A 26 3.10 5.87 7.06
N VAL A 27 2.29 5.84 6.00
CA VAL A 27 2.68 6.33 4.67
C VAL A 27 1.83 7.55 4.38
N THR A 28 2.45 8.66 4.00
CA THR A 28 1.73 9.88 3.60
C THR A 28 2.26 10.42 2.30
N GLY A 29 1.40 10.95 1.45
CA GLY A 29 1.85 11.49 0.18
C GLY A 29 0.73 11.86 -0.76
N GLY A 30 1.13 12.31 -1.95
CA GLY A 30 0.22 12.56 -3.07
C GLY A 30 0.55 11.66 -4.24
N PHE A 31 -0.48 11.21 -4.96
CA PHE A 31 -0.35 10.49 -6.22
C PHE A 31 -1.29 11.09 -7.26
N ASP A 32 -0.77 11.31 -8.47
CA ASP A 32 -1.51 11.66 -9.67
C ASP A 32 -1.56 10.41 -10.55
N PHE A 33 -2.70 9.70 -10.50
CA PHE A 33 -2.86 8.41 -11.18
C PHE A 33 -2.95 8.57 -12.70
N ALA A 34 -3.40 9.74 -13.18
CA ALA A 34 -3.47 10.02 -14.60
C ALA A 34 -2.08 10.29 -15.20
N ALA A 35 -1.20 10.96 -14.46
CA ALA A 35 0.18 11.22 -14.87
C ALA A 35 1.19 10.19 -14.38
N ASP A 36 0.73 9.15 -13.68
CA ASP A 36 1.54 8.08 -13.10
C ASP A 36 2.73 8.57 -12.25
N LYS A 37 2.47 9.53 -11.36
CA LYS A 37 3.52 10.15 -10.54
C LYS A 37 3.08 10.41 -9.11
N GLY A 38 3.99 10.29 -8.16
CA GLY A 38 3.71 10.56 -6.76
C GLY A 38 4.96 10.74 -5.91
N HIS A 39 4.77 11.24 -4.69
CA HIS A 39 5.81 11.31 -3.68
C HIS A 39 5.21 10.93 -2.34
N LEU A 40 5.78 9.90 -1.73
CA LEU A 40 5.36 9.31 -0.47
C LEU A 40 6.50 9.40 0.54
N GLY A 41 6.17 9.81 1.75
CA GLY A 41 7.02 9.63 2.93
C GLY A 41 6.50 8.45 3.75
N VAL A 42 7.42 7.63 4.23
CA VAL A 42 7.13 6.44 5.04
C VAL A 42 7.81 6.56 6.38
N ASP A 43 7.03 6.47 7.45
CA ASP A 43 7.51 6.59 8.83
C ASP A 43 7.25 5.30 9.62
N LEU A 44 8.28 4.78 10.30
CA LEU A 44 8.18 3.64 11.22
C LEU A 44 8.21 4.12 12.67
N GLN A 45 7.20 3.73 13.44
CA GLN A 45 7.14 4.08 14.87
C GLN A 45 8.21 3.32 15.66
N GLY A 46 9.18 4.05 16.24
CA GLY A 46 10.14 3.49 17.21
C GLY A 46 11.38 2.80 16.62
N GLY A 47 11.71 3.02 15.33
CA GLY A 47 12.91 2.48 14.65
C GLY A 47 14.18 3.35 14.77
N ALA A 48 15.34 2.79 14.39
CA ALA A 48 16.62 3.51 14.28
C ALA A 48 16.84 4.20 12.92
N ILE A 49 16.27 3.61 11.87
CA ILE A 49 15.91 4.29 10.62
C ILE A 49 14.39 4.38 10.69
N ASP A 50 13.87 5.59 10.79
CA ASP A 50 12.46 5.86 11.02
C ASP A 50 11.77 6.44 9.80
N HIS A 51 12.52 6.84 8.77
CA HIS A 51 11.97 7.51 7.59
C HIS A 51 12.57 7.02 6.26
N SER A 52 11.71 6.91 5.24
CA SER A 52 12.06 6.65 3.83
C SER A 52 11.21 7.53 2.92
N ASP A 53 11.80 8.06 1.85
CA ASP A 53 11.07 8.76 0.79
C ASP A 53 10.99 7.89 -0.46
N GLN A 54 9.83 7.90 -1.11
CA GLN A 54 9.55 7.15 -2.32
C GLN A 54 8.93 8.07 -3.37
N VAL A 55 9.60 8.24 -4.50
CA VAL A 55 9.14 9.06 -5.63
C VAL A 55 8.81 8.14 -6.81
N PHE A 56 7.61 8.30 -7.37
CA PHE A 56 7.12 7.59 -8.53
C PHE A 56 7.12 8.55 -9.71
N ALA A 57 7.81 8.21 -10.79
CA ALA A 57 7.81 8.99 -12.01
C ALA A 57 8.33 8.15 -13.18
N ASP A 58 7.75 8.36 -14.37
CA ASP A 58 8.26 7.80 -15.64
C ASP A 58 8.46 6.27 -15.63
N GLY A 59 7.62 5.54 -14.88
CA GLY A 59 7.70 4.09 -14.75
C GLY A 59 8.79 3.59 -13.79
N GLU A 60 9.44 4.49 -13.06
CA GLU A 60 10.47 4.18 -12.06
C GLU A 60 10.00 4.54 -10.64
N ILE A 61 10.60 3.88 -9.66
CA ILE A 61 10.50 4.25 -8.24
C ILE A 61 11.89 4.64 -7.76
N TYR A 62 11.99 5.81 -7.15
CA TYR A 62 13.17 6.33 -6.51
C TYR A 62 13.01 6.25 -5.00
N ILE A 63 14.00 5.70 -4.31
CA ILE A 63 13.93 5.42 -2.86
C ILE A 63 15.10 6.10 -2.15
N SER A 64 14.83 6.80 -1.05
CA SER A 64 15.87 7.31 -0.15
C SER A 64 15.66 6.80 1.27
N GLY A 65 16.71 6.82 2.11
CA GLY A 65 16.59 6.36 3.50
C GLY A 65 16.50 4.85 3.69
N SER A 66 16.77 4.05 2.65
CA SER A 66 16.84 2.58 2.75
C SER A 66 18.25 2.07 3.06
N GLU A 67 18.34 0.89 3.69
CA GLU A 67 19.61 0.17 3.84
C GLU A 67 20.25 -0.10 2.47
N GLY A 68 21.58 0.00 2.40
CA GLY A 68 22.33 -0.15 1.15
C GLY A 68 22.36 1.10 0.26
N ILE A 69 21.50 2.10 0.52
CA ILE A 69 21.51 3.39 -0.17
C ILE A 69 22.30 4.39 0.68
N GLY A 70 23.31 5.02 0.08
CA GLY A 70 24.15 6.01 0.77
C GLY A 70 23.31 7.18 1.30
N LYS A 71 23.71 7.76 2.43
CA LYS A 71 23.03 8.95 2.97
C LYS A 71 23.00 10.07 1.91
N GLY A 72 21.80 10.56 1.60
CA GLY A 72 21.59 11.61 0.60
C GLY A 72 21.62 11.13 -0.86
N ALA A 73 21.79 9.83 -1.11
CA ALA A 73 21.62 9.23 -2.42
C ALA A 73 20.22 8.64 -2.57
N TRP A 74 19.82 8.41 -3.81
CA TRP A 74 18.58 7.74 -4.19
C TRP A 74 18.88 6.40 -4.85
N GLY A 75 18.19 5.35 -4.47
CA GLY A 75 18.08 4.13 -5.27
C GLY A 75 17.04 4.35 -6.36
N VAL A 76 17.21 3.77 -7.54
CA VAL A 76 16.21 3.77 -8.62
C VAL A 76 16.01 2.35 -9.15
N MET A 77 14.74 1.98 -9.38
CA MET A 77 14.37 0.72 -10.01
C MET A 77 13.09 0.86 -10.84
N PRO A 78 12.86 -0.03 -11.83
CA PRO A 78 11.59 -0.08 -12.55
C PRO A 78 10.42 -0.37 -11.60
N ARG A 79 9.32 0.37 -11.75
CA ARG A 79 8.15 0.22 -10.89
C ARG A 79 7.51 -1.15 -11.02
N ASP A 80 7.55 -1.78 -12.18
CA ASP A 80 6.95 -3.10 -12.45
C ASP A 80 7.78 -4.27 -11.90
N GLU A 81 9.06 -4.05 -11.63
CA GLU A 81 9.95 -5.02 -10.98
C GLU A 81 9.87 -4.99 -9.44
N ALA A 82 9.26 -3.96 -8.85
CA ALA A 82 9.08 -3.89 -7.40
C ALA A 82 8.16 -5.01 -6.89
N GLU A 83 8.48 -5.57 -5.72
CA GLU A 83 7.73 -6.66 -5.10
C GLU A 83 7.25 -6.29 -3.69
N ALA A 84 6.16 -6.90 -3.25
CA ALA A 84 5.72 -6.82 -1.86
C ALA A 84 6.37 -7.95 -1.05
N HIS A 85 6.98 -7.61 0.08
CA HIS A 85 7.68 -8.57 0.94
C HIS A 85 6.91 -8.92 2.22
N TYR A 86 5.78 -8.27 2.51
CA TYR A 86 4.90 -8.66 3.61
C TYR A 86 3.43 -8.69 3.22
N LEU A 87 2.66 -9.52 3.93
CA LEU A 87 1.22 -9.65 3.75
C LEU A 87 0.51 -8.31 3.97
N LEU A 88 -0.38 -7.94 3.04
CA LEU A 88 -1.10 -6.66 2.96
C LEU A 88 -0.23 -5.41 2.76
N ARG A 89 1.08 -5.55 2.50
CA ARG A 89 1.91 -4.45 2.01
C ARG A 89 1.84 -4.38 0.50
N ALA A 90 2.02 -3.18 -0.02
CA ALA A 90 2.18 -2.94 -1.46
C ALA A 90 3.67 -2.88 -1.81
N PRO A 91 4.06 -3.26 -3.04
CA PRO A 91 5.43 -3.05 -3.53
C PRO A 91 5.80 -1.57 -3.38
N LEU A 92 6.80 -1.26 -2.55
CA LEU A 92 7.21 0.11 -2.27
C LEU A 92 6.05 1.06 -1.92
N ASN A 93 5.11 0.59 -1.10
CA ASN A 93 3.93 1.35 -0.64
C ASN A 93 3.05 1.95 -1.76
N ASP A 94 3.13 1.42 -2.98
CA ASP A 94 2.38 1.89 -4.13
C ASP A 94 0.87 1.96 -3.84
N PRO A 95 0.24 3.15 -3.81
CA PRO A 95 -1.18 3.28 -3.49
C PRO A 95 -2.07 2.66 -4.57
N GLU A 96 -1.64 2.63 -5.84
CA GLU A 96 -2.42 2.01 -6.91
C GLU A 96 -2.56 0.51 -6.68
N HIS A 97 -1.52 -0.14 -6.13
CA HIS A 97 -1.59 -1.56 -5.76
C HIS A 97 -2.75 -1.85 -4.80
N VAL A 98 -2.87 -1.06 -3.73
CA VAL A 98 -3.96 -1.18 -2.75
C VAL A 98 -5.31 -0.95 -3.42
N LEU A 99 -5.41 0.07 -4.27
CA LEU A 99 -6.64 0.39 -4.99
C LEU A 99 -7.07 -0.73 -5.95
N LEU A 100 -6.12 -1.38 -6.63
CA LEU A 100 -6.38 -2.53 -7.50
C LEU A 100 -6.93 -3.72 -6.70
N GLN A 101 -6.36 -3.99 -5.52
CA GLN A 101 -6.87 -5.04 -4.64
C GLN A 101 -8.30 -4.75 -4.17
N ILE A 102 -8.58 -3.52 -3.73
CA ILE A 102 -9.93 -3.12 -3.31
C ILE A 102 -10.93 -3.20 -4.47
N ALA A 103 -10.53 -2.82 -5.68
CA ALA A 103 -11.38 -2.94 -6.87
C ALA A 103 -11.68 -4.40 -7.25
N ALA A 104 -10.82 -5.34 -6.86
CA ALA A 104 -10.97 -6.77 -7.12
C ALA A 104 -11.74 -7.53 -6.02
N MET A 105 -12.20 -6.84 -4.96
CA MET A 105 -12.96 -7.49 -3.90
C MET A 105 -14.25 -8.13 -4.42
N HIS A 106 -14.64 -9.25 -3.81
CA HIS A 106 -15.85 -9.98 -4.20
C HIS A 106 -16.69 -10.40 -2.98
N LYS A 107 -17.87 -10.98 -3.24
CA LYS A 107 -18.92 -11.23 -2.23
C LYS A 107 -19.26 -9.98 -1.41
N ILE A 108 -19.43 -8.86 -2.13
CA ILE A 108 -19.59 -7.55 -1.53
C ILE A 108 -20.97 -7.43 -0.85
N SER A 109 -20.96 -6.98 0.40
CA SER A 109 -22.14 -6.60 1.17
C SER A 109 -22.08 -5.11 1.55
N ARG A 110 -23.27 -4.48 1.63
CA ARG A 110 -23.41 -3.13 2.18
C ARG A 110 -23.64 -3.26 3.68
N GLU A 111 -22.74 -2.69 4.46
CA GLU A 111 -22.75 -2.82 5.93
C GLU A 111 -23.53 -1.70 6.60
N GLY A 112 -23.55 -0.49 6.02
CA GLY A 112 -24.27 0.62 6.61
C GLY A 112 -23.82 1.99 6.10
N GLU A 113 -24.27 3.02 6.81
CA GLU A 113 -23.81 4.39 6.61
C GLU A 113 -23.03 4.85 7.85
N GLU A 114 -21.89 5.47 7.62
CA GLU A 114 -20.95 5.88 8.66
C GLU A 114 -20.37 7.25 8.33
N ASP A 115 -19.96 7.99 9.37
CA ASP A 115 -19.16 9.19 9.19
C ASP A 115 -17.68 8.81 9.27
N VAL A 116 -16.95 9.03 8.18
CA VAL A 116 -15.52 8.75 8.07
C VAL A 116 -14.83 10.04 7.67
N GLN A 117 -13.91 10.51 8.52
CA GLN A 117 -13.17 11.75 8.31
C GLN A 117 -14.09 12.98 8.09
N GLY A 118 -15.24 13.03 8.76
CA GLY A 118 -16.22 14.10 8.61
C GLY A 118 -17.05 14.02 7.32
N VAL A 119 -16.94 12.92 6.56
CA VAL A 119 -17.68 12.65 5.34
C VAL A 119 -18.70 11.55 5.60
N ARG A 120 -19.97 11.80 5.25
CA ARG A 120 -21.00 10.76 5.22
C ARG A 120 -20.67 9.76 4.12
N THR A 121 -20.54 8.50 4.50
CA THR A 121 -20.17 7.41 3.59
C THR A 121 -21.13 6.22 3.69
N VAL A 122 -21.12 5.39 2.66
CA VAL A 122 -21.67 4.03 2.68
C VAL A 122 -20.50 3.05 2.80
N HIS A 123 -20.56 2.17 3.79
CA HIS A 123 -19.56 1.13 4.03
C HIS A 123 -19.93 -0.14 3.26
N TYR A 124 -18.96 -0.64 2.49
CA TYR A 124 -18.99 -1.93 1.82
C TYR A 124 -17.89 -2.83 2.36
N ARG A 125 -18.22 -4.10 2.53
CA ARG A 125 -17.27 -5.15 2.89
C ARG A 125 -17.27 -6.24 1.83
N GLY A 126 -16.10 -6.75 1.51
CA GLY A 126 -15.89 -7.91 0.67
C GLY A 126 -14.72 -8.75 1.16
N ILE A 127 -14.33 -9.72 0.34
CA ILE A 127 -13.15 -10.55 0.54
C ILE A 127 -12.22 -10.45 -0.66
N LEU A 128 -10.93 -10.65 -0.44
CA LEU A 128 -9.92 -10.78 -1.48
C LEU A 128 -9.59 -12.26 -1.68
N ASP A 129 -9.53 -12.69 -2.94
CA ASP A 129 -9.08 -14.04 -3.27
C ASP A 129 -7.55 -14.15 -3.17
N HIS A 130 -7.04 -15.38 -3.15
CA HIS A 130 -5.61 -15.64 -3.03
C HIS A 130 -4.80 -14.93 -4.11
N ARG A 131 -5.28 -14.94 -5.36
CA ARG A 131 -4.61 -14.29 -6.50
C ARG A 131 -4.46 -12.78 -6.29
N THR A 132 -5.46 -12.15 -5.70
CA THR A 132 -5.46 -10.70 -5.42
C THR A 132 -4.52 -10.38 -4.26
N VAL A 133 -4.49 -11.24 -3.23
CA VAL A 133 -3.61 -11.08 -2.06
C VAL A 133 -2.13 -11.27 -2.43
N THR A 134 -1.81 -12.20 -3.33
CA THR A 134 -0.42 -12.48 -3.76
C THR A 134 0.00 -11.69 -5.00
N LEU A 135 -0.81 -10.73 -5.46
CA LEU A 135 -0.48 -9.86 -6.58
C LEU A 135 0.89 -9.20 -6.33
N ARG A 136 1.84 -9.38 -7.25
CA ARG A 136 3.19 -8.76 -7.19
C ARG A 136 3.95 -9.00 -5.88
N MET A 137 3.62 -10.08 -5.18
CA MET A 137 4.34 -10.49 -3.98
C MET A 137 5.63 -11.21 -4.38
N ALA A 138 6.68 -11.02 -3.58
CA ALA A 138 7.94 -11.72 -3.77
C ALA A 138 7.70 -13.25 -3.77
N PRO A 139 8.35 -14.03 -4.67
CA PRO A 139 8.06 -15.45 -4.86
C PRO A 139 8.13 -16.26 -3.56
N GLU A 140 9.10 -15.98 -2.69
CA GLU A 140 9.28 -16.65 -1.41
C GLU A 140 8.13 -16.40 -0.44
N VAL A 141 7.57 -15.18 -0.42
CA VAL A 141 6.44 -14.83 0.45
C VAL A 141 5.14 -15.43 -0.11
N SER A 142 4.97 -15.40 -1.43
CA SER A 142 3.84 -16.06 -2.10
C SER A 142 3.83 -17.56 -1.82
N ALA A 143 4.99 -18.23 -1.88
CA ALA A 143 5.10 -19.66 -1.62
C ALA A 143 4.68 -20.02 -0.18
N VAL A 144 5.05 -19.19 0.81
CA VAL A 144 4.60 -19.37 2.20
C VAL A 144 3.07 -19.23 2.30
N LEU A 145 2.47 -18.26 1.61
CA LEU A 145 1.01 -18.11 1.60
C LEU A 145 0.30 -19.25 0.86
N ASP A 146 0.91 -19.82 -0.19
CA ASP A 146 0.42 -21.02 -0.87
C ASP A 146 0.36 -22.20 0.10
N GLU A 147 1.42 -22.44 0.87
CA GLU A 147 1.45 -23.51 1.89
C GLU A 147 0.37 -23.29 2.97
N VAL A 148 0.18 -22.05 3.44
CA VAL A 148 -0.86 -21.72 4.41
C VAL A 148 -2.25 -21.98 3.84
N ARG A 149 -2.50 -21.58 2.60
CA ARG A 149 -3.75 -21.83 1.89
C ARG A 149 -4.03 -23.33 1.74
N ASP A 150 -3.02 -24.11 1.37
CA ASP A 150 -3.15 -25.57 1.22
C ASP A 150 -3.45 -26.25 2.57
N MET A 151 -2.82 -25.81 3.66
CA MET A 151 -3.13 -26.28 5.02
C MET A 151 -4.55 -25.92 5.47
N LEU A 152 -5.03 -24.72 5.12
CA LEU A 152 -6.40 -24.28 5.42
C LEU A 152 -7.46 -24.95 4.54
N GLY A 153 -7.07 -25.49 3.38
CA GLY A 153 -7.98 -26.00 2.35
C GLY A 153 -8.87 -24.92 1.73
N SER A 154 -8.50 -23.65 1.90
CA SER A 154 -9.24 -22.47 1.42
C SER A 154 -8.35 -21.24 1.39
N ASP A 155 -8.75 -20.23 0.61
CA ASP A 155 -8.07 -18.93 0.56
C ASP A 155 -8.03 -18.29 1.95
N LEU A 156 -7.00 -17.48 2.20
CA LEU A 156 -6.88 -16.72 3.43
C LEU A 156 -8.09 -15.78 3.60
N PRO A 157 -8.66 -15.66 4.82
CA PRO A 157 -9.79 -14.78 5.09
C PRO A 157 -9.36 -13.31 5.16
N VAL A 158 -8.97 -12.75 4.01
CA VAL A 158 -8.61 -11.33 3.90
C VAL A 158 -9.88 -10.53 3.62
N PHE A 159 -10.25 -9.67 4.57
CA PHE A 159 -11.38 -8.76 4.43
C PHE A 159 -10.92 -7.45 3.84
N ALA A 160 -11.69 -6.96 2.88
CA ALA A 160 -11.51 -5.64 2.26
C ALA A 160 -12.76 -4.80 2.52
N ASP A 161 -12.56 -3.60 3.04
CA ASP A 161 -13.58 -2.62 3.33
C ASP A 161 -13.36 -1.37 2.48
N ALA A 162 -14.44 -0.79 1.97
CA ALA A 162 -14.44 0.45 1.20
C ALA A 162 -15.55 1.37 1.68
N TRP A 163 -15.20 2.63 1.95
CA TRP A 163 -16.16 3.69 2.32
C TRP A 163 -16.28 4.67 1.16
N LEU A 164 -17.51 4.77 0.62
CA LEU A 164 -17.81 5.63 -0.53
C LEU A 164 -18.67 6.82 -0.13
N ASP A 165 -18.32 8.01 -0.60
CA ASP A 165 -19.15 9.20 -0.41
C ASP A 165 -20.44 9.15 -1.26
N ALA A 166 -21.32 10.15 -1.09
CA ALA A 166 -22.57 10.25 -1.84
C ALA A 166 -22.41 10.37 -3.37
N ARG A 167 -21.19 10.65 -3.86
CA ARG A 167 -20.84 10.72 -5.29
C ARG A 167 -20.19 9.42 -5.78
N GLY A 168 -20.05 8.42 -4.92
CA GLY A 168 -19.37 7.15 -5.23
C GLY A 168 -17.85 7.23 -5.22
N ARG A 169 -17.26 8.28 -4.64
CA ARG A 169 -15.79 8.42 -4.51
C ARG A 169 -15.31 7.72 -3.24
N LEU A 170 -14.15 7.08 -3.33
CA LEU A 170 -13.53 6.40 -2.22
C LEU A 170 -12.98 7.42 -1.21
N VAL A 171 -13.39 7.29 0.04
CA VAL A 171 -12.92 8.13 1.16
C VAL A 171 -11.89 7.37 1.99
N GLN A 172 -12.11 6.07 2.17
CA GLN A 172 -11.23 5.20 2.94
C GLN A 172 -11.31 3.77 2.44
N THR A 173 -10.23 3.03 2.61
CA THR A 173 -10.19 1.57 2.51
C THR A 173 -9.61 0.97 3.76
N ARG A 174 -9.92 -0.29 4.02
CA ARG A 174 -9.24 -1.08 5.04
C ARG A 174 -9.13 -2.52 4.56
N THR A 175 -7.93 -3.06 4.59
CA THR A 175 -7.70 -4.49 4.38
C THR A 175 -7.21 -5.09 5.69
N SER A 176 -7.73 -6.25 6.07
CA SER A 176 -7.31 -6.91 7.30
C SER A 176 -7.33 -8.43 7.18
N VAL A 177 -6.41 -9.04 7.93
CA VAL A 177 -6.27 -10.48 8.06
C VAL A 177 -5.89 -10.82 9.49
N ASN A 178 -6.44 -11.91 9.99
CA ASN A 178 -6.10 -12.46 11.30
C ASN A 178 -6.11 -13.98 11.21
N ILE A 179 -4.92 -14.59 11.27
CA ILE A 179 -4.74 -16.03 11.13
C ILE A 179 -3.70 -16.46 12.16
N SER A 180 -4.05 -17.42 13.02
CA SER A 180 -3.11 -18.12 13.91
C SER A 180 -2.18 -17.21 14.73
N GLY A 181 -2.67 -16.04 15.17
CA GLY A 181 -1.90 -15.08 15.96
C GLY A 181 -1.11 -14.05 15.16
N THR A 182 -1.10 -14.15 13.83
CA THR A 182 -0.61 -13.10 12.92
C THR A 182 -1.76 -12.20 12.52
N ARG A 183 -1.59 -10.89 12.72
CA ARG A 183 -2.57 -9.88 12.32
C ARG A 183 -1.89 -8.85 11.44
N ALA A 184 -2.52 -8.52 10.33
CA ALA A 184 -2.15 -7.34 9.55
C ALA A 184 -3.38 -6.50 9.28
N THR A 185 -3.25 -5.20 9.43
CA THR A 185 -4.25 -4.21 9.01
C THR A 185 -3.58 -3.12 8.21
N LEU A 186 -4.14 -2.80 7.06
CA LEU A 186 -3.82 -1.60 6.29
C LEU A 186 -5.09 -0.76 6.21
N THR A 187 -5.03 0.49 6.67
CA THR A 187 -6.10 1.48 6.48
C THR A 187 -5.56 2.59 5.60
N MET A 188 -6.24 2.93 4.51
CA MET A 188 -5.85 4.03 3.63
C MET A 188 -6.97 5.06 3.54
N ALA A 189 -6.68 6.27 4.02
CA ALA A 189 -7.51 7.45 3.86
C ALA A 189 -7.18 8.18 2.55
N LEU A 190 -8.18 8.71 1.84
CA LEU A 190 -8.01 9.54 0.66
C LEU A 190 -8.63 10.93 0.88
N SER A 191 -7.88 11.97 0.52
CA SER A 191 -8.31 13.37 0.59
C SER A 191 -7.87 14.14 -0.67
N ASP A 192 -8.31 15.40 -0.77
CA ASP A 192 -7.83 16.35 -1.78
C ASP A 192 -7.90 15.82 -3.23
N ILE A 193 -8.97 15.05 -3.51
CA ILE A 193 -9.16 14.40 -4.81
C ILE A 193 -9.28 15.47 -5.91
N GLY A 194 -8.43 15.35 -6.93
CA GLY A 194 -8.33 16.27 -8.07
C GLY A 194 -7.38 17.46 -7.85
N GLU A 195 -6.78 17.61 -6.67
CA GLU A 195 -5.77 18.65 -6.43
C GLU A 195 -4.41 18.28 -7.05
N PRO A 196 -3.67 19.22 -7.66
CA PRO A 196 -2.43 18.89 -8.36
C PRO A 196 -1.34 18.32 -7.45
N VAL A 197 -0.77 17.16 -7.83
CA VAL A 197 0.41 16.58 -7.16
C VAL A 197 1.69 17.06 -7.83
N ARG A 198 2.60 17.60 -7.04
CA ARG A 198 3.93 18.02 -7.48
C ARG A 198 4.95 16.99 -7.03
N VAL A 199 5.76 16.53 -7.96
CA VAL A 199 6.80 15.54 -7.73
C VAL A 199 8.13 16.13 -8.21
N THR A 200 9.18 15.97 -7.40
CA THR A 200 10.55 16.32 -7.80
C THR A 200 11.31 15.03 -8.01
N VAL A 201 11.63 14.74 -9.28
CA VAL A 201 12.41 13.54 -9.63
C VAL A 201 13.88 13.77 -9.25
N PRO A 202 14.52 12.85 -8.53
CA PRO A 202 15.95 12.92 -8.23
C PRO A 202 16.80 13.03 -9.51
N GLN A 203 17.92 13.74 -9.45
CA GLN A 203 18.81 13.85 -10.59
C GLN A 203 19.57 12.54 -10.81
N ALA A 204 19.83 12.18 -12.06
CA ALA A 204 20.58 10.95 -12.39
C ALA A 204 21.95 10.85 -11.69
N ALA A 205 22.61 11.99 -11.40
CA ALA A 205 23.88 12.03 -10.69
C ALA A 205 23.77 11.66 -9.19
N ASP A 206 22.57 11.76 -8.62
CA ASP A 206 22.25 11.45 -7.23
C ASP A 206 21.63 10.05 -7.08
N THR A 207 21.47 9.32 -8.19
CA THR A 207 20.80 8.02 -8.23
C THR A 207 21.76 6.86 -8.47
N ILE A 208 21.48 5.72 -7.84
CA ILE A 208 22.12 4.44 -8.08
C ILE A 208 21.06 3.40 -8.45
N SER A 209 21.30 2.62 -9.51
CA SER A 209 20.40 1.51 -9.85
C SER A 209 20.43 0.45 -8.75
N VAL A 210 19.26 0.01 -8.32
CA VAL A 210 19.09 -1.06 -7.33
C VAL A 210 18.23 -2.17 -7.93
N THR A 211 18.50 -3.42 -7.57
CA THR A 211 17.77 -4.60 -8.08
C THR A 211 16.79 -5.17 -7.05
N GLY A 212 16.69 -4.53 -5.89
CA GLY A 212 15.85 -4.97 -4.78
C GLY A 212 15.97 -3.98 -3.63
N VAL A 213 14.85 -3.72 -2.97
CA VAL A 213 14.79 -2.87 -1.78
C VAL A 213 14.00 -3.65 -0.74
N SER A 214 14.63 -3.94 0.38
CA SER A 214 14.01 -4.70 1.47
C SER A 214 13.78 -3.83 2.70
N GLY A 215 13.18 -4.43 3.72
CA GLY A 215 12.92 -3.80 5.01
C GLY A 215 11.51 -3.25 5.13
N ILE A 216 11.04 -3.18 6.38
CA ILE A 216 9.62 -2.94 6.70
C ILE A 216 9.08 -1.61 6.13
N LEU A 217 9.92 -0.57 6.05
CA LEU A 217 9.59 0.73 5.44
C LEU A 217 9.22 0.61 3.96
N ASN A 218 9.82 -0.36 3.26
CA ASN A 218 9.71 -0.48 1.81
C ASN A 218 8.61 -1.47 1.38
N GLY A 219 8.05 -2.24 2.31
CA GLY A 219 6.89 -3.10 2.06
C GLY A 219 7.23 -4.46 1.48
#